data_AF-A0A847NY50-F1
#
_entry.id   AF-A0A847NY50-F1
#
_cell.length_a   1.000
_cell.length_b   1.000
_cell.length_c   1.000
_cell.angle_alpha   90.00
_cell.angle_beta   90.00
_cell.angle_gamma   90.00
#
_symmetry.space_group_name_H-M   'P 1'
#
loop_
_entity.id
_entity.type
_entity.pdbx_description
1 polymer ?
#
loop_
_entity_poly.entity_id
_entity_poly.type
_entity_poly.pdbx_seq_one_letter_code
_entity_poly.pdbx_strand_id
1 'polypeptide(L)'
;MNTFLRLILLCCLLFSSCAFSQEPSQKEQQLEKLKSDISKLNAEMDTLKSEVRQLRNLIVIPSSSSSSNTLPEDTPSTSDKNSETGYWCTKSNKRHNSSCRYYKTSNGHPCGPKDGTECKLCGG
;
A
#
# COMPACT_ATOMS: atom_id res chain seq x y z
N MET A 1 -28.32 34.50 55.89
CA MET A 1 -27.60 33.29 55.40
C MET A 1 -28.41 32.45 54.41
N ASN A 2 -29.73 32.31 54.55
CA ASN A 2 -30.54 31.44 53.67
C ASN A 2 -30.71 31.93 52.21
N THR A 3 -30.62 33.23 51.94
CA THR A 3 -30.78 33.79 50.59
C THR A 3 -29.55 33.57 49.71
N PHE A 4 -28.35 33.69 50.27
CA PHE A 4 -27.09 33.36 49.58
C PHE A 4 -27.01 31.88 49.20
N LEU A 5 -27.44 30.99 50.10
CA LEU A 5 -27.43 29.56 49.84
C LEU A 5 -28.39 29.17 48.70
N ARG A 6 -29.55 29.83 48.62
CA ARG A 6 -30.51 29.64 47.51
C ARG A 6 -29.99 30.17 46.18
N LEU A 7 -29.27 31.30 46.18
CA LEU A 7 -28.70 31.87 44.98
C LEU A 7 -27.59 30.98 44.39
N ILE A 8 -26.75 30.41 45.25
CA ILE A 8 -25.72 29.43 44.86
C ILE A 8 -26.36 28.18 44.26
N LEU A 9 -27.43 27.66 44.88
CA LEU A 9 -28.12 26.45 44.42
C LEU A 9 -28.86 26.66 43.09
N LEU A 10 -29.46 27.84 42.87
CA LEU A 10 -30.06 28.23 41.60
C LEU A 10 -29.02 28.40 40.49
N CYS A 11 -27.87 29.00 40.79
CA CYS A 11 -26.74 29.03 39.85
C CYS A 11 -26.28 27.61 39.50
N CYS A 12 -26.08 26.73 40.48
CA CYS A 12 -25.68 25.35 40.23
C CYS A 12 -26.68 24.57 39.34
N LEU A 13 -27.99 24.78 39.52
CA LEU A 13 -29.03 24.12 38.71
C LEU A 13 -29.13 24.68 37.29
N LEU A 14 -28.91 25.99 37.10
CA LEU A 14 -28.89 26.63 35.78
C LEU A 14 -27.60 26.31 35.00
N PHE A 15 -26.46 26.20 35.68
CA PHE A 15 -25.20 25.74 35.07
C PHE A 15 -25.21 24.23 34.75
N SER A 16 -26.01 23.42 35.47
CA SER A 16 -26.14 21.98 35.19
C SER A 16 -26.84 21.68 33.85
N SER A 17 -27.62 22.63 33.31
CA SER A 17 -28.39 22.43 32.08
C SER A 17 -27.64 22.84 30.79
N CYS A 18 -26.46 23.46 30.90
CA CYS A 18 -25.81 24.12 29.75
C CYS A 18 -24.37 23.67 29.42
N ALA A 19 -23.79 22.65 30.05
CA ALA A 19 -22.34 22.42 29.87
C ALA A 19 -21.88 20.95 29.83
N PHE A 20 -22.64 20.05 29.20
CA PHE A 20 -22.06 18.80 28.68
C PHE A 20 -22.00 18.85 27.16
N SER A 21 -21.27 19.84 26.65
CA SER A 21 -20.70 19.74 25.31
C SER A 21 -19.62 18.67 25.40
N GLN A 22 -19.96 17.46 24.96
CA GLN A 22 -18.99 16.40 24.77
C GLN A 22 -18.01 16.87 23.68
N GLU A 23 -16.90 17.45 24.11
CA GLU A 23 -15.73 17.67 23.26
C GLU A 23 -15.42 16.33 22.57
N PRO A 24 -15.38 16.28 21.23
CA PRO A 24 -15.12 15.03 20.54
C PRO A 24 -13.75 14.53 21.01
N SER A 25 -13.74 13.33 21.58
CA SER A 25 -12.54 12.73 22.16
C SER A 25 -11.44 12.68 21.10
N GLN A 26 -10.16 12.79 21.48
CA GLN A 26 -9.04 12.64 20.54
C GLN A 26 -9.18 11.40 19.63
N LYS A 27 -9.81 10.34 20.15
CA LYS A 27 -10.11 9.11 19.40
C LYS A 27 -11.16 9.32 18.30
N GLU A 28 -12.19 10.13 18.53
CA GLU A 28 -13.23 10.45 17.55
C GLU A 28 -12.67 11.32 16.44
N GLN A 29 -11.81 12.29 16.78
CA GLN A 29 -11.08 13.09 15.79
C GLN A 29 -10.16 12.22 14.92
N GLN A 30 -9.45 11.26 15.53
CA GLN A 30 -8.62 10.31 14.80
C GLN A 30 -9.43 9.37 13.91
N LEU A 31 -10.61 8.94 14.36
CA LEU A 31 -11.51 8.07 13.59
C LEU A 31 -12.03 8.79 12.34
N GLU A 32 -12.48 10.04 12.48
CA GLU A 32 -12.93 10.85 11.34
C GLU A 32 -11.79 11.14 10.36
N LYS A 33 -10.59 11.45 10.87
CA LYS A 33 -9.41 11.61 10.01
C LYS A 33 -9.10 10.32 9.25
N LEU A 34 -9.09 9.18 9.93
CA LEU A 34 -8.77 7.89 9.30
C LEU A 34 -9.82 7.51 8.25
N LYS A 35 -11.10 7.77 8.52
CA LYS A 35 -12.20 7.56 7.57
C LYS A 35 -12.06 8.44 6.32
N SER A 36 -11.69 9.71 6.51
CA SER A 36 -11.37 10.62 5.42
C SER A 36 -10.20 10.10 4.58
N ASP A 37 -9.12 9.68 5.23
CA ASP A 37 -7.94 9.14 4.55
C ASP A 37 -8.27 7.87 3.75
N ILE A 38 -9.09 6.95 4.29
CA ILE A 38 -9.56 5.74 3.58
C ILE A 38 -10.39 6.12 2.35
N SER A 39 -11.32 7.07 2.48
CA SER A 39 -12.15 7.51 1.35
C SER A 39 -11.30 8.11 0.24
N LYS A 40 -10.28 8.91 0.60
CA LYS A 40 -9.36 9.51 -0.36
C LYS A 40 -8.52 8.45 -1.06
N LEU A 41 -7.93 7.52 -0.30
CA LEU A 41 -7.08 6.46 -0.85
C LEU A 41 -7.87 5.54 -1.80
N ASN A 42 -9.11 5.22 -1.47
CA ASN A 42 -9.98 4.42 -2.35
C ASN A 42 -10.27 5.14 -3.67
N ALA A 43 -10.55 6.45 -3.62
CA ALA A 43 -10.77 7.25 -4.83
C ALA A 43 -9.51 7.32 -5.72
N GLU A 44 -8.34 7.46 -5.11
CA GLU A 44 -7.05 7.42 -5.83
C GLU A 44 -6.80 6.04 -6.46
N MET A 45 -7.12 4.95 -5.74
CA MET A 45 -7.02 3.59 -6.27
C MET A 45 -7.95 3.34 -7.46
N ASP A 46 -9.20 3.79 -7.39
CA ASP A 46 -10.15 3.65 -8.50
C ASP A 46 -9.70 4.44 -9.73
N THR A 47 -9.19 5.66 -9.51
CA THR A 47 -8.61 6.51 -10.56
C THR A 47 -7.42 5.83 -11.22
N LEU A 48 -6.43 5.41 -10.42
CA LEU A 48 -5.21 4.77 -10.93
C LEU A 48 -5.50 3.45 -11.66
N LYS A 49 -6.45 2.66 -11.15
CA LYS A 49 -6.89 1.42 -11.81
C LYS A 49 -7.53 1.71 -13.17
N SER A 50 -8.29 2.79 -13.29
CA SER A 50 -8.88 3.22 -14.55
C SER A 50 -7.82 3.67 -15.56
N GLU A 51 -6.81 4.44 -15.12
CA GLU A 51 -5.69 4.88 -15.95
C GLU A 51 -4.86 3.69 -16.44
N VAL A 52 -4.51 2.74 -15.56
CA VAL A 52 -3.80 1.52 -15.93
C VAL A 52 -4.59 0.71 -16.96
N ARG A 53 -5.91 0.64 -16.83
CA ARG A 53 -6.76 -0.04 -17.81
C ARG A 53 -6.73 0.67 -19.16
N GLN A 54 -6.81 2.01 -19.17
CA GLN A 54 -6.72 2.80 -20.41
C GLN A 54 -5.36 2.62 -21.09
N LEU A 55 -4.27 2.72 -20.33
CA LEU A 55 -2.91 2.51 -20.84
C LEU A 55 -2.73 1.09 -21.39
N ARG A 56 -3.25 0.06 -20.70
CA ARG A 56 -3.23 -1.32 -21.22
C ARG A 56 -4.00 -1.46 -22.53
N ASN A 57 -5.14 -0.80 -22.68
CA ASN A 57 -5.90 -0.84 -23.93
C ASN A 57 -5.15 -0.16 -25.09
N LEU A 58 -4.34 0.85 -24.82
CA LEU A 58 -3.51 1.52 -25.84
C LEU A 58 -2.28 0.70 -26.24
N ILE A 59 -1.74 -0.11 -25.32
CA ILE A 59 -0.56 -0.94 -25.54
C ILE A 59 -0.93 -2.30 -26.13
N VAL A 60 -2.09 -2.86 -25.77
CA VAL A 60 -2.63 -4.09 -26.34
C VAL A 60 -3.27 -3.77 -27.70
N ILE A 61 -2.41 -3.54 -28.69
CA ILE A 61 -2.74 -3.71 -30.10
C ILE A 61 -3.18 -5.18 -30.26
N PRO A 62 -4.32 -5.50 -30.90
CA PRO A 62 -4.71 -6.87 -31.16
C PRO A 62 -3.83 -7.42 -32.28
N SER A 63 -2.60 -7.82 -31.94
CA SER A 63 -1.84 -8.77 -32.76
C SER A 63 -2.43 -10.15 -32.55
N SER A 64 -3.54 -10.40 -33.22
CA SER A 64 -4.01 -11.74 -33.53
C SER A 64 -2.97 -12.43 -34.42
N SER A 65 -2.08 -13.22 -33.82
CA SER A 65 -1.53 -14.44 -34.41
C SER A 65 -0.64 -15.16 -33.41
N SER A 66 -1.22 -16.20 -32.83
CA SER A 66 -0.52 -17.33 -32.23
C SER A 66 0.27 -18.06 -33.33
N SER A 67 1.55 -18.35 -33.12
CA SER A 67 2.19 -19.68 -33.35
C SER A 67 3.73 -19.61 -33.32
N SER A 68 4.27 -20.12 -32.21
CA SER A 68 5.42 -21.02 -32.04
C SER A 68 6.45 -21.18 -33.17
N ASN A 69 7.73 -20.89 -32.91
CA ASN A 69 8.79 -21.89 -32.64
C ASN A 69 10.24 -21.33 -32.76
N THR A 70 11.11 -21.91 -31.93
CA THR A 70 12.58 -22.14 -32.09
C THR A 70 13.62 -21.13 -31.58
N LEU A 71 14.14 -21.48 -30.39
CA LEU A 71 15.49 -21.41 -29.77
C LEU A 71 16.70 -21.63 -30.73
N PRO A 72 17.99 -21.48 -30.34
CA PRO A 72 18.74 -20.50 -29.50
C PRO A 72 19.93 -19.83 -30.26
N GLU A 73 20.54 -18.75 -29.74
CA GLU A 73 22.01 -18.60 -29.81
C GLU A 73 22.55 -17.65 -28.72
N ASP A 74 23.66 -18.06 -28.11
CA ASP A 74 24.44 -17.43 -27.05
C ASP A 74 25.14 -16.13 -27.48
N THR A 75 25.07 -15.05 -26.67
CA THR A 75 26.23 -14.24 -26.24
C THR A 75 25.84 -13.15 -25.21
N PRO A 76 26.80 -12.63 -24.42
CA PRO A 76 26.55 -12.11 -23.07
C PRO A 76 26.41 -10.58 -22.97
N SER A 77 25.74 -10.18 -21.87
CA SER A 77 25.83 -8.88 -21.18
C SER A 77 25.27 -7.65 -21.90
N THR A 78 24.10 -7.20 -21.48
CA THR A 78 24.01 -6.06 -20.55
C THR A 78 22.59 -5.94 -19.99
N SER A 79 22.56 -5.80 -18.66
CA SER A 79 21.52 -5.18 -17.86
C SER A 79 20.74 -4.12 -18.62
N ASP A 80 19.43 -4.34 -18.76
CA ASP A 80 18.37 -3.33 -18.69
C ASP A 80 17.15 -3.80 -19.47
N LYS A 81 16.39 -4.74 -18.89
CA LYS A 81 14.93 -4.71 -18.96
C LYS A 81 14.37 -5.14 -17.63
N ASN A 82 13.94 -4.14 -16.88
CA ASN A 82 12.89 -4.18 -15.86
C ASN A 82 11.61 -4.80 -16.45
N SER A 83 11.69 -6.09 -16.77
CA SER A 83 10.53 -6.96 -16.79
C SER A 83 10.31 -7.35 -15.34
N GLU A 84 9.06 -7.35 -14.90
CA GLU A 84 8.64 -7.78 -13.56
C GLU A 84 8.93 -9.29 -13.40
N THR A 85 10.19 -9.67 -13.33
CA THR A 85 10.63 -11.07 -13.23
C THR A 85 10.19 -11.69 -11.89
N GLY A 86 9.64 -10.90 -10.97
CA GLY A 86 9.13 -11.40 -9.69
C GLY A 86 10.23 -11.83 -8.73
N TYR A 87 11.50 -11.55 -9.04
CA TYR A 87 12.65 -11.95 -8.23
C TYR A 87 13.33 -10.75 -7.54
N TRP A 88 13.81 -10.99 -6.31
CA TRP A 88 14.52 -10.03 -5.46
C TRP A 88 15.84 -10.62 -4.99
N CYS A 89 16.94 -9.89 -5.20
CA CYS A 89 18.28 -10.31 -4.83
C CYS A 89 18.77 -9.52 -3.61
N THR A 90 19.22 -10.22 -2.57
CA THR A 90 19.81 -9.61 -1.36
C THR A 90 21.27 -9.21 -1.58
N LYS A 91 21.87 -8.43 -0.66
CA LYS A 91 23.31 -8.07 -0.73
C LYS A 91 24.26 -9.26 -0.79
N SER A 92 23.86 -10.40 -0.22
CA SER A 92 24.62 -11.66 -0.32
C SER A 92 24.41 -12.39 -1.66
N ASN A 93 23.86 -11.70 -2.66
CA ASN A 93 23.52 -12.21 -3.97
C ASN A 93 22.60 -13.45 -3.95
N LYS A 94 21.68 -13.53 -2.97
CA LYS A 94 20.67 -14.60 -2.91
C LYS A 94 19.37 -14.14 -3.56
N ARG A 95 18.82 -14.95 -4.47
CA ARG A 95 17.58 -14.70 -5.20
C ARG A 95 16.38 -15.29 -4.45
N HIS A 96 15.32 -14.50 -4.36
CA HIS A 96 14.04 -14.86 -3.76
C HIS A 96 12.89 -14.50 -4.70
N ASN A 97 11.89 -15.38 -4.83
CA ASN A 97 10.68 -15.11 -5.60
C ASN A 97 9.60 -14.48 -4.72
N SER A 98 8.54 -13.98 -5.33
CA SER A 98 7.44 -13.31 -4.63
C SER A 98 6.73 -14.15 -3.55
N SER A 99 6.85 -15.48 -3.58
CA SER A 99 6.30 -16.37 -2.54
C SER A 99 7.25 -16.57 -1.35
N CYS A 100 8.50 -16.15 -1.47
CA CYS A 100 9.48 -16.30 -0.42
C CYS A 100 9.23 -15.33 0.74
N ARG A 101 9.32 -15.82 1.98
CA ARG A 101 9.26 -14.99 3.19
C ARG A 101 10.26 -13.83 3.20
N TYR A 102 11.40 -13.98 2.51
CA TYR A 102 12.47 -12.98 2.46
C TYR A 102 12.42 -12.09 1.20
N TYR A 103 11.37 -12.21 0.40
CA TYR A 103 11.16 -11.35 -0.76
C TYR A 103 10.97 -9.89 -0.33
N LYS A 104 11.79 -8.99 -0.86
CA LYS A 104 11.75 -7.54 -0.56
C LYS A 104 11.89 -7.17 0.93
N THR A 105 12.34 -8.09 1.79
CA THR A 105 12.53 -7.79 3.22
C THR A 105 13.90 -7.22 3.56
N SER A 106 14.91 -7.49 2.74
CA SER A 106 16.28 -7.00 2.94
C SER A 106 16.62 -5.85 1.99
N ASN A 107 17.67 -5.08 2.31
CA ASN A 107 18.27 -4.04 1.46
C ASN A 107 18.91 -4.60 0.18
N GLY A 108 18.09 -5.09 -0.73
CA GLY A 108 18.45 -5.73 -2.00
C GLY A 108 17.96 -4.94 -3.22
N HIS A 109 17.87 -5.61 -4.36
CA HIS A 109 17.40 -5.03 -5.62
C HIS A 109 16.57 -6.06 -6.41
N PRO A 110 15.68 -5.61 -7.33
CA PRO A 110 15.06 -6.51 -8.30
C PRO A 110 16.15 -7.17 -9.15
N CYS A 111 15.94 -8.42 -9.53
CA CYS A 111 16.90 -9.18 -10.33
C CYS A 111 16.20 -10.17 -11.27
N GLY A 112 16.91 -10.72 -12.24
CA GLY A 112 16.42 -11.68 -13.21
C GLY A 112 16.37 -13.13 -12.69
N PRO A 113 15.73 -14.04 -13.46
CA PRO A 113 15.63 -15.46 -13.11
C PRO A 113 16.98 -16.20 -13.08
N LYS A 114 18.02 -15.62 -13.67
CA LYS A 114 19.38 -16.18 -13.72
C LYS A 114 20.37 -15.44 -12.82
N ASP A 115 19.91 -14.44 -12.07
CA ASP A 115 20.78 -13.63 -11.22
C ASP A 115 20.96 -14.27 -9.84
N GLY A 116 22.18 -14.21 -9.32
CA GLY A 116 22.51 -14.66 -7.97
C GLY A 116 22.34 -16.17 -7.73
N THR A 117 22.49 -16.56 -6.47
CA THR A 117 22.27 -17.92 -5.98
C THR A 117 20.82 -18.10 -5.57
N GLU A 118 20.16 -19.16 -6.01
CA GLU A 118 18.79 -19.48 -5.60
C GLU A 118 18.65 -19.67 -4.07
N CYS A 119 17.56 -19.16 -3.52
CA CYS A 119 17.22 -19.44 -2.13
C CYS A 119 16.74 -20.89 -2.00
N LYS A 120 17.43 -21.68 -1.16
CA LYS A 120 17.09 -23.09 -0.90
C LYS A 120 15.65 -23.33 -0.40
N LEU A 121 14.99 -22.31 0.13
CA LEU A 121 13.61 -22.41 0.64
C LEU A 121 12.55 -22.17 -0.43
N CYS A 122 12.84 -21.34 -1.44
CA CYS A 122 11.86 -20.96 -2.46
C CYS A 122 12.28 -21.28 -3.89
N GLY A 123 13.52 -21.77 -4.12
CA GLY A 123 14.05 -22.08 -5.46
C GLY A 123 14.57 -20.86 -6.23
N GLY A 124 14.67 -19.70 -5.58
CA GLY A 124 14.91 -18.46 -6.29
C GLY A 124 13.64 -17.87 -6.80
#